data_AF-A0A7C7U874-F1
#
_entry.id   AF-A0A7C7U874-F1
#
_cell.length_a   1.000
_cell.length_b   1.000
_cell.length_c   1.000
_cell.angle_alpha   90.00
_cell.angle_beta   90.00
_cell.angle_gamma   90.00
#
_symmetry.space_group_name_H-M   'P 1'
#
loop_
_entity.id
_entity.type
_entity.pdbx_description
1 polymer ?
#
loop_
_entity_poly.entity_id
_entity_poly.type
_entity_poly.pdbx_seq_one_letter_code
_entity_poly.pdbx_strand_id
1 'polypeptide(L)'
;MDDAYLGLASLAVVGISIRIWIRALKRVAIPKNRGGFVAAWVVAAGLGVTALAGEPGWLGGIPAGMAVFASTFFLLTVAIGSQKVTDDAIGVGATIPSFTATDEHGQTFDSQSLAGHPALIKFFRGHW
;
A
#
# COMPACT_ATOMS: atom_id res chain seq x y z
N MET A 1 27.13 -8.99 16.87
CA MET A 1 27.17 -8.35 15.53
C MET A 1 27.35 -6.87 15.79
N ASP A 2 28.27 -6.20 15.11
CA ASP A 2 28.50 -4.77 15.32
C ASP A 2 27.23 -3.96 15.00
N ASP A 3 26.95 -2.91 15.78
CA ASP A 3 25.78 -2.05 15.59
C ASP A 3 25.81 -1.36 14.22
N ALA A 4 27.01 -1.13 13.70
CA ALA A 4 27.23 -0.68 12.33
C ALA A 4 26.68 -1.66 11.28
N TYR A 5 26.92 -2.97 11.45
CA TYR A 5 26.40 -3.99 10.54
C TYR A 5 24.90 -4.16 10.66
N LEU A 6 24.33 -3.98 11.87
CA LEU A 6 22.87 -3.98 12.06
C LEU A 6 22.19 -2.87 11.26
N GLY A 7 22.75 -1.66 11.29
CA GLY A 7 22.22 -0.53 10.52
C GLY A 7 22.29 -0.76 9.00
N LEU A 8 23.42 -1.26 8.51
CA LEU A 8 23.59 -1.61 7.10
C LEU A 8 22.67 -2.75 6.65
N ALA A 9 22.53 -3.79 7.48
CA ALA A 9 21.64 -4.92 7.21
C ALA A 9 20.17 -4.46 7.17
N SER A 10 19.76 -3.62 8.12
CA SER A 10 18.43 -3.01 8.15
C SER A 10 18.12 -2.27 6.84
N LEU A 11 19.04 -1.42 6.38
CA LEU A 11 18.90 -0.68 5.12
C LEU A 11 18.85 -1.61 3.90
N ALA A 12 19.68 -2.66 3.87
CA ALA A 12 19.67 -3.63 2.79
C ALA A 12 18.32 -4.36 2.69
N VAL A 13 17.79 -4.84 3.83
CA VAL A 13 16.50 -5.56 3.88
C VAL A 13 15.36 -4.66 3.38
N VAL A 14 15.23 -3.44 3.91
CA VAL A 14 14.16 -2.53 3.49
C VAL A 14 14.34 -2.09 2.03
N GLY A 15 15.57 -1.83 1.59
CA GLY A 15 15.87 -1.40 0.22
C GLY A 15 15.51 -2.46 -0.82
N ILE A 16 15.87 -3.73 -0.56
CA ILE A 16 15.50 -4.86 -1.43
C ILE A 16 13.98 -5.04 -1.44
N SER A 17 13.35 -5.02 -0.26
CA SER A 17 11.90 -5.17 -0.13
C SER A 17 11.13 -4.08 -0.89
N ILE A 18 11.54 -2.81 -0.74
CA ILE A 18 10.95 -1.67 -1.46
C ILE A 18 11.15 -1.80 -2.97
N ARG A 19 12.33 -2.22 -3.42
CA ARG A 19 12.59 -2.42 -4.86
C ARG A 19 11.63 -3.46 -5.45
N ILE A 20 11.42 -4.56 -4.75
CA ILE A 20 10.48 -5.61 -5.17
C ILE A 20 9.04 -5.09 -5.12
N TRP A 21 8.67 -4.36 -4.08
CA TRP A 21 7.35 -3.74 -3.92
C TRP A 21 7.03 -2.76 -5.05
N ILE A 22 7.95 -1.84 -5.38
CA ILE A 22 7.80 -0.88 -6.48
C ILE A 22 7.70 -1.62 -7.83
N ARG A 23 8.48 -2.69 -8.03
CA ARG A 23 8.37 -3.51 -9.24
C ARG A 23 7.00 -4.19 -9.36
N ALA A 24 6.44 -4.67 -8.25
CA ALA A 24 5.10 -5.25 -8.22
C ALA A 24 4.02 -4.20 -8.50
N LEU A 25 4.14 -3.00 -7.92
CA LEU A 25 3.26 -1.85 -8.18
C LEU A 25 3.23 -1.49 -9.67
N LYS A 26 4.40 -1.32 -10.30
CA LYS A 26 4.52 -0.99 -11.73
C LYS A 26 3.92 -2.05 -12.66
N ARG A 27 3.84 -3.30 -12.20
CA ARG A 27 3.25 -4.41 -12.96
C ARG A 27 1.79 -4.66 -12.61
N VAL A 28 1.19 -3.85 -11.73
CA VAL A 28 -0.17 -4.07 -11.18
C VAL A 28 -0.33 -5.50 -10.65
N ALA A 29 0.73 -6.01 -10.02
CA ALA A 29 0.87 -7.41 -9.62
C ALA A 29 1.24 -7.52 -8.13
N ILE A 30 0.66 -6.65 -7.29
CA ILE A 30 0.81 -6.76 -5.83
C ILE A 30 0.17 -8.08 -5.39
N PRO A 31 0.88 -8.96 -4.67
CA PRO A 31 0.32 -10.23 -4.24
C PRO A 31 -0.86 -10.02 -3.28
N LYS A 32 -1.85 -10.92 -3.36
CA LYS A 32 -3.00 -10.93 -2.45
C LYS A 32 -2.55 -11.02 -0.99
N ASN A 33 -1.62 -11.94 -0.71
CA ASN A 33 -0.95 -12.02 0.59
C ASN A 33 0.29 -11.11 0.61
N ARG A 34 0.24 -10.05 1.42
CA ARG A 34 1.32 -9.07 1.59
C ARG A 34 2.21 -9.35 2.81
N GLY A 35 1.95 -10.44 3.54
CA GLY A 35 2.61 -10.75 4.81
C GLY A 35 4.13 -10.81 4.71
N GLY A 36 4.69 -11.29 3.58
CA GLY A 36 6.14 -11.32 3.37
C GLY A 36 6.78 -9.93 3.35
N PHE A 37 6.13 -8.93 2.73
CA PHE A 37 6.62 -7.55 2.74
C PHE A 37 6.53 -6.94 4.14
N VAL A 38 5.39 -7.14 4.81
CA VAL A 38 5.16 -6.67 6.18
C VAL A 38 6.22 -7.25 7.12
N ALA A 39 6.47 -8.56 7.05
CA ALA A 39 7.50 -9.21 7.86
C ALA A 39 8.89 -8.63 7.57
N ALA A 40 9.25 -8.42 6.31
CA ALA A 40 10.54 -7.82 5.94
C ALA A 40 10.71 -6.40 6.51
N TRP A 41 9.66 -5.57 6.48
CA TRP A 41 9.70 -4.22 7.05
C TRP A 41 9.71 -4.22 8.58
N VAL A 42 8.99 -5.14 9.24
CA VAL A 42 9.09 -5.31 10.70
C VAL A 42 10.50 -5.73 11.10
N VAL A 43 11.10 -6.69 10.39
CA VAL A 43 12.49 -7.12 10.63
C VAL A 43 13.46 -5.96 10.41
N ALA A 44 13.33 -5.23 9.29
CA ALA A 44 14.18 -4.08 9.02
C ALA A 44 14.05 -3.00 10.10
N ALA A 45 12.82 -2.64 10.49
CA ALA A 45 12.58 -1.68 11.57
C ALA A 45 13.21 -2.15 12.90
N GLY A 46 13.02 -3.43 13.26
CA GLY A 46 13.62 -4.01 14.46
C GLY A 46 15.14 -3.90 14.45
N LEU A 47 15.79 -4.34 13.37
CA LEU A 47 17.25 -4.23 13.22
C LEU A 47 17.74 -2.78 13.30
N GLY A 48 17.01 -1.85 12.69
CA GLY A 48 17.36 -0.43 12.70
C GLY A 48 17.21 0.20 14.08
N VAL A 49 16.15 -0.12 14.81
CA VAL A 49 15.96 0.32 16.20
C VAL A 49 17.05 -0.26 17.10
N THR A 50 17.38 -1.55 16.96
CA THR A 50 18.46 -2.18 17.74
C THR A 50 19.81 -1.51 17.46
N ALA A 51 20.12 -1.22 16.18
CA ALA A 51 21.34 -0.48 15.83
C ALA A 51 21.39 0.91 16.49
N LEU A 52 20.28 1.66 16.46
CA LEU A 52 20.21 3.02 17.02
C LEU A 52 20.25 3.06 18.56
N ALA A 53 19.86 1.98 19.23
CA ALA A 53 19.91 1.86 20.68
C ALA A 53 21.32 1.57 21.22
N GLY A 54 22.24 1.11 20.36
CA GLY A 54 23.65 0.90 20.68
C GLY A 54 24.51 2.12 20.31
N GLU A 55 25.73 1.85 19.85
CA GLU A 55 26.68 2.89 19.43
C GLU A 55 27.11 2.68 17.96
N PRO A 56 26.20 2.80 16.97
CA PRO A 56 26.45 2.41 15.58
C PRO A 56 27.38 3.38 14.83
N GLY A 57 27.75 4.50 15.47
CA GLY A 57 28.37 5.64 14.82
C GLY A 57 27.56 6.14 13.62
N TRP A 58 28.18 6.96 12.78
CA TRP A 58 27.55 7.48 11.57
C TRP A 58 27.32 6.41 10.49
N LEU A 59 28.25 5.45 10.34
CA LEU A 59 28.19 4.40 9.32
C LEU A 59 27.04 3.41 9.53
N GLY A 60 26.63 3.15 10.77
CA GLY A 60 25.42 2.37 11.06
C GLY A 60 24.18 3.22 11.31
N GLY A 61 24.35 4.37 11.99
CA GLY A 61 23.24 5.20 12.44
C GLY A 61 22.43 5.81 11.31
N ILE A 62 23.09 6.33 10.26
CA ILE A 62 22.39 6.91 9.10
C ILE A 62 21.57 5.83 8.36
N PRO A 63 22.16 4.68 7.97
CA PRO A 63 21.39 3.58 7.39
C PRO A 63 20.22 3.10 8.26
N ALA A 64 20.45 2.94 9.57
CA ALA A 64 19.42 2.52 10.51
C ALA A 64 18.26 3.51 10.57
N GLY A 65 18.56 4.82 10.67
CA GLY A 65 17.53 5.87 10.68
C GLY A 65 16.68 5.89 9.42
N MET A 66 17.30 5.81 8.24
CA MET A 66 16.59 5.71 6.97
C MET A 66 15.69 4.46 6.92
N ALA A 67 16.20 3.34 7.41
CA ALA A 67 15.49 2.07 7.36
C ALA A 67 14.29 2.02 8.30
N VAL A 68 14.42 2.57 9.51
CA VAL A 68 13.32 2.73 10.46
C VAL A 68 12.24 3.63 9.89
N PHE A 69 12.63 4.80 9.35
CA PHE A 69 11.68 5.73 8.72
C PHE A 69 10.91 5.06 7.58
N ALA A 70 11.61 4.47 6.62
CA ALA A 70 11.00 3.83 5.46
C ALA A 70 10.08 2.66 5.87
N SER A 71 10.57 1.78 6.75
CA SER A 71 9.77 0.63 7.21
C SER A 71 8.50 1.07 7.92
N THR A 72 8.59 2.09 8.79
CA THR A 72 7.43 2.66 9.50
C THR A 72 6.42 3.25 8.53
N PHE A 73 6.89 4.03 7.55
CA PHE A 73 6.05 4.59 6.52
C PHE A 73 5.28 3.49 5.75
N PHE A 74 5.97 2.44 5.28
CA PHE A 74 5.32 1.36 4.55
C PHE A 74 4.36 0.53 5.42
N LEU A 75 4.72 0.25 6.67
CA LEU A 75 3.82 -0.43 7.60
C LEU A 75 2.54 0.38 7.85
N LEU A 76 2.66 1.70 8.05
CA LEU A 76 1.52 2.59 8.22
C LEU A 76 0.62 2.58 6.99
N THR A 77 1.19 2.69 5.78
CA THR A 77 0.39 2.66 4.54
C THR A 77 -0.36 1.35 4.35
N VAL A 78 0.20 0.21 4.78
CA VAL A 78 -0.54 -1.06 4.78
C VAL A 78 -1.65 -1.07 5.82
N ALA A 79 -1.39 -0.56 7.03
CA ALA A 79 -2.37 -0.52 8.10
C ALA A 79 -3.62 0.31 7.73
N ILE A 80 -3.42 1.46 7.08
CA ILE A 80 -4.53 2.35 6.66
C ILE A 80 -5.05 2.07 5.25
N GLY A 81 -4.35 1.23 4.47
CA GLY A 81 -4.61 1.05 3.04
C GLY A 81 -5.73 0.08 2.68
N SER A 82 -6.35 -0.58 3.67
CA SER A 82 -7.45 -1.52 3.41
C SER A 82 -8.66 -0.79 2.82
N GLN A 83 -9.15 -1.27 1.67
CA GLN A 83 -10.45 -0.87 1.15
C GLN A 83 -11.49 -1.74 1.83
N LYS A 84 -12.32 -1.12 2.67
CA LYS A 84 -13.44 -1.80 3.30
C LYS A 84 -14.59 -1.80 2.30
N VAL A 85 -14.92 -2.98 1.79
CA VAL A 85 -16.19 -3.22 1.14
C VAL A 85 -17.18 -3.50 2.26
N THR A 86 -18.26 -2.75 2.30
CA THR A 86 -19.34 -2.91 3.28
C THR A 86 -20.26 -4.07 2.91
N ASP A 87 -21.02 -4.59 3.88
CA ASP A 87 -21.87 -5.78 3.68
C ASP A 87 -23.03 -5.54 2.68
N ASP A 88 -23.31 -4.29 2.35
CA ASP A 88 -24.28 -3.83 1.35
C ASP A 88 -23.70 -3.73 -0.08
N ALA A 89 -22.50 -4.25 -0.32
CA ALA A 89 -21.90 -4.25 -1.64
C ALA A 89 -22.73 -5.05 -2.66
N ILE A 90 -22.84 -4.51 -3.86
CA ILE A 90 -23.60 -5.10 -4.97
C ILE A 90 -23.01 -6.47 -5.31
N GLY A 91 -23.82 -7.51 -5.14
CA GLY A 91 -23.49 -8.88 -5.50
C GLY A 91 -23.85 -9.23 -6.94
N VAL A 92 -23.34 -10.35 -7.44
CA VAL A 92 -23.74 -10.89 -8.74
C VAL A 92 -25.23 -11.26 -8.72
N GLY A 93 -25.97 -10.76 -9.70
CA GLY A 93 -27.43 -10.97 -9.81
C GLY A 93 -28.26 -9.98 -9.00
N ALA A 94 -27.65 -9.10 -8.20
CA ALA A 94 -28.35 -8.02 -7.53
C ALA A 94 -28.74 -6.92 -8.52
N THR A 95 -29.89 -6.29 -8.29
CA THR A 95 -30.29 -5.07 -9.00
C THR A 95 -29.32 -3.94 -8.65
N ILE A 96 -28.86 -3.21 -9.67
CA ILE A 96 -28.04 -2.01 -9.47
C ILE A 96 -28.84 -1.00 -8.64
N PRO A 97 -28.32 -0.47 -7.52
CA PRO A 97 -28.99 0.57 -6.73
C PRO A 97 -29.23 1.82 -7.57
N SER A 98 -30.33 2.53 -7.34
CA SER A 98 -30.54 3.83 -7.97
C SER A 98 -29.48 4.82 -7.48
N PHE A 99 -28.79 5.47 -8.40
CA PHE A 99 -27.85 6.55 -8.12
C PHE A 99 -27.90 7.63 -9.20
N THR A 100 -27.51 8.84 -8.81
CA THR A 100 -27.28 9.95 -9.73
C THR A 100 -25.85 10.44 -9.60
N ALA A 101 -25.30 10.98 -10.68
CA ALA A 101 -23.98 11.59 -10.72
C ALA A 101 -23.98 12.76 -11.69
N THR A 102 -23.02 13.67 -11.55
CA THR A 102 -22.78 14.70 -12.57
C THR A 102 -21.80 14.14 -13.60
N ASP A 103 -22.11 14.29 -14.88
CA ASP A 103 -21.24 13.87 -15.97
C ASP A 103 -20.18 14.95 -16.34
N GLU A 104 -19.37 14.66 -17.36
CA GLU A 104 -18.31 15.54 -17.87
C GLU A 104 -18.82 16.86 -18.49
N HIS A 105 -20.12 16.96 -18.77
CA HIS A 105 -20.78 18.14 -19.32
C HIS A 105 -21.63 18.89 -18.28
N GLY A 106 -21.54 18.50 -17.01
CA GLY A 106 -22.33 19.09 -15.94
C GLY A 106 -23.79 18.65 -15.93
N GLN A 107 -24.16 17.65 -16.72
CA GLN A 107 -25.52 17.10 -16.74
C GLN A 107 -25.69 16.04 -15.66
N THR A 108 -26.92 15.88 -15.19
CA THR A 108 -27.27 14.82 -14.24
C THR A 108 -27.41 13.49 -14.99
N PHE A 109 -26.52 12.56 -14.71
CA PHE A 109 -26.67 11.16 -15.04
C PHE A 109 -27.57 10.47 -13.99
N ASP A 110 -28.56 9.71 -14.45
CA ASP A 110 -29.37 8.80 -13.63
C ASP A 110 -29.10 7.36 -14.06
N SER A 111 -28.76 6.50 -13.10
CA SER A 111 -28.63 5.05 -13.27
C SER A 111 -29.80 4.38 -14.02
N GLN A 112 -31.03 4.91 -13.91
CA GLN A 112 -32.21 4.39 -14.61
C GLN A 112 -32.08 4.49 -16.14
N SER A 113 -31.25 5.41 -16.65
CA SER A 113 -30.96 5.52 -18.08
C SER A 113 -30.26 4.27 -18.66
N LEU A 114 -29.66 3.44 -17.79
CA LEU A 114 -29.03 2.17 -18.19
C LEU A 114 -30.03 1.02 -18.35
N ALA A 115 -31.30 1.20 -17.98
CA ALA A 115 -32.31 0.14 -18.06
C ALA A 115 -32.43 -0.41 -19.49
N GLY A 116 -32.47 -1.73 -19.61
CA GLY A 116 -32.56 -2.43 -20.90
C GLY A 116 -31.25 -2.52 -21.69
N HIS A 117 -30.14 -1.95 -21.19
CA HIS A 117 -28.84 -1.95 -21.88
C HIS A 117 -27.75 -2.63 -21.03
N PRO A 118 -26.92 -3.51 -21.60
CA PRO A 118 -25.72 -3.99 -20.93
C PRO A 118 -24.76 -2.83 -20.66
N ALA A 119 -24.38 -2.62 -19.39
CA ALA A 119 -23.49 -1.54 -18.97
C ALA A 119 -22.27 -2.08 -18.21
N LEU A 120 -21.11 -1.46 -18.40
CA LEU A 120 -19.90 -1.70 -17.61
C LEU A 120 -19.61 -0.46 -16.76
N ILE A 121 -19.81 -0.58 -15.44
CA ILE A 121 -19.52 0.50 -14.49
C ILE A 121 -18.14 0.27 -13.90
N LYS A 122 -17.26 1.26 -13.99
CA LYS A 122 -15.89 1.18 -13.49
C LYS A 122 -15.60 2.32 -12.50
N PHE A 123 -15.21 1.95 -11.29
CA PHE A 123 -14.83 2.89 -10.25
C PHE A 123 -13.32 3.16 -10.29
N PHE A 124 -12.94 4.43 -10.16
CA PHE A 124 -11.55 4.87 -10.07
C PHE A 124 -11.34 5.61 -8.75
N ARG A 125 -10.23 5.34 -8.05
CA ARG A 125 -9.91 5.95 -6.74
C ARG A 125 -9.26 7.34 -6.86
N GLY A 126 -9.16 7.86 -8.08
CA GLY A 126 -8.57 9.16 -8.44
C GLY A 126 -8.55 9.31 -9.96
N HIS A 127 -8.80 10.52 -10.45
CA HIS A 127 -8.55 10.90 -11.84
C HIS A 127 -7.31 11.79 -11.87
N TRP A 128 -6.49 11.68 -12.92
CA TRP A 128 -5.35 12.55 -13.19
C TRP A 128 -5.68 13.37 -14.42
#